data_AF-A0A6J8AME5-F1
#
_entry.id   AF-A0A6J8AME5-F1
#
_cell.length_a   1.000
_cell.length_b   1.000
_cell.length_c   1.000
_cell.angle_alpha   90.00
_cell.angle_beta   90.00
_cell.angle_gamma   90.00
#
_symmetry.space_group_name_H-M   'P 1'
#
loop_
_entity.id
_entity.type
_entity.pdbx_description
1 polymer ?
#
loop_
_entity_poly.entity_id
_entity_poly.type
_entity_poly.pdbx_seq_one_letter_code
_entity_poly.pdbx_strand_id
1 'polypeptide(L)'
;MTAISDEEKNYIIIQFLLTGISPFAVRKVFDKEFHPSCLKNSIRKELPTIYQLRKKGVLNQPQIDLLDPKEGLEPSSTQFDVSLMLCMLRNFTDICVYDKTPHQKDTSVAADLSRIKHYRNDFAHLNESTLSVESFNLIWTDLTENFLF
;
A
#
# COMPACT_ATOMS: atom_id res chain seq x y z
N MET A 1 -21.29 -2.13 27.76
CA MET A 1 -20.59 -2.53 26.52
C MET A 1 -20.45 -4.03 26.55
N THR A 2 -20.95 -4.74 25.54
CA THR A 2 -20.80 -6.19 25.39
C THR A 2 -19.35 -6.49 24.96
N ALA A 3 -18.77 -7.61 25.39
CA ALA A 3 -17.46 -8.04 24.93
C ALA A 3 -17.51 -8.37 23.43
N ILE A 4 -16.51 -7.96 22.67
CA ILE A 4 -16.36 -8.33 21.25
C ILE A 4 -16.05 -9.82 21.13
N SER A 5 -16.68 -10.46 20.14
CA SER A 5 -16.46 -11.86 19.75
C SER A 5 -15.06 -12.08 19.20
N ASP A 6 -14.64 -13.34 19.09
CA ASP A 6 -13.33 -13.66 18.52
C ASP A 6 -13.26 -13.34 17.03
N GLU A 7 -14.38 -13.49 16.28
CA GLU A 7 -14.43 -13.12 14.87
C GLU A 7 -14.31 -11.60 14.67
N GLU A 8 -14.91 -10.78 15.55
CA GLU A 8 -14.71 -9.32 15.53
C GLU A 8 -13.26 -8.94 15.85
N LYS A 9 -12.62 -9.63 16.80
CA LYS A 9 -11.18 -9.41 17.09
C LYS A 9 -10.32 -9.75 15.88
N ASN A 10 -10.56 -10.88 15.23
CA ASN A 10 -9.84 -11.31 14.03
C ASN A 10 -9.91 -10.24 12.94
N TYR A 11 -11.12 -9.73 12.68
CA TYR A 11 -11.33 -8.65 11.72
C TYR A 11 -10.52 -7.39 12.09
N ILE A 12 -10.63 -6.94 13.35
CA ILE A 12 -9.90 -5.76 13.83
C ILE A 12 -8.39 -5.91 13.69
N ILE A 13 -7.84 -7.09 14.00
CA ILE A 13 -6.41 -7.37 13.89
C ILE A 13 -5.93 -7.24 12.44
N ILE A 14 -6.61 -7.88 11.49
CA ILE A 14 -6.24 -7.79 10.06
C ILE A 14 -6.43 -6.38 9.54
N GLN A 15 -7.54 -5.71 9.88
CA GLN A 15 -7.76 -4.33 9.51
C GLN A 15 -6.63 -3.43 10.01
N PHE A 16 -6.19 -3.60 11.26
CA PHE A 16 -5.07 -2.83 11.82
C PHE A 16 -3.73 -3.16 11.13
N LEU A 17 -3.47 -4.42 10.79
CA LEU A 17 -2.30 -4.81 10.01
C LEU A 17 -2.29 -4.10 8.65
N LEU A 18 -3.44 -4.05 7.97
CA LEU A 18 -3.60 -3.45 6.65
C LEU A 18 -3.58 -1.93 6.65
N THR A 19 -4.18 -1.25 7.63
CA THR A 19 -4.28 0.22 7.65
C THR A 19 -3.27 0.89 8.55
N GLY A 20 -2.88 0.24 9.64
CA GLY A 20 -1.96 0.77 10.65
C GLY A 20 -0.52 0.38 10.38
N ILE A 21 -0.23 -0.89 10.10
CA ILE A 21 1.15 -1.39 10.00
C ILE A 21 1.67 -1.34 8.56
N SER A 22 0.88 -1.79 7.58
CA SER A 22 1.31 -1.86 6.18
C SER A 22 1.86 -0.55 5.58
N PRO A 23 1.35 0.65 5.94
CA PRO A 23 1.94 1.90 5.46
C PRO A 23 3.42 2.05 5.80
N PHE A 24 3.86 1.58 6.98
CA PHE A 24 5.26 1.66 7.38
C PHE A 24 6.12 0.66 6.58
N ALA A 25 5.63 -0.57 6.40
CA ALA A 25 6.32 -1.60 5.64
C ALA A 25 6.49 -1.21 4.16
N VAL A 26 5.41 -0.74 3.53
CA VAL A 26 5.43 -0.27 2.14
C VAL A 26 6.35 0.95 2.00
N ARG A 27 6.31 1.89 2.96
CA ARG A 27 7.19 3.06 2.93
C ARG A 27 8.66 2.69 3.01
N LYS A 28 9.03 1.67 3.79
CA LYS A 28 10.42 1.18 3.84
C LYS A 28 10.92 0.67 2.48
N VAL A 29 10.05 0.06 1.67
CA VAL A 29 10.39 -0.31 0.29
C VAL A 29 10.45 0.92 -0.59
N PHE A 30 9.43 1.79 -0.49
CA PHE A 30 9.36 3.04 -1.24
C PHE A 30 10.60 3.90 -1.06
N ASP A 31 11.04 4.14 0.17
CA ASP A 31 12.19 4.98 0.51
C ASP A 31 13.53 4.36 0.06
N LYS A 32 13.59 3.06 -0.25
CA LYS A 32 14.77 2.46 -0.90
C LYS A 32 14.87 2.83 -2.36
N GLU A 33 13.75 2.87 -3.07
CA GLU A 33 13.67 3.24 -4.49
C GLU A 33 13.68 4.76 -4.68
N PHE A 34 13.00 5.49 -3.79
CA PHE A 34 12.84 6.94 -3.78
C PHE A 34 13.38 7.52 -2.48
N HIS A 35 14.71 7.55 -2.35
CA HIS A 35 15.37 8.02 -1.13
C HIS A 35 14.81 9.39 -0.67
N PRO A 36 14.41 9.58 0.60
CA PRO A 36 13.73 10.79 1.07
C PRO A 36 14.47 12.09 0.76
N SER A 37 15.81 12.11 0.86
CA SER A 37 16.63 13.29 0.54
C SER A 37 16.60 13.68 -0.94
N CYS A 38 16.22 12.76 -1.82
CA CYS A 38 16.20 12.92 -3.27
C CYS A 38 14.78 12.88 -3.83
N LEU A 39 13.76 12.66 -2.98
CA LEU A 39 12.38 12.41 -3.38
C LEU A 39 11.84 13.49 -4.31
N LYS A 40 12.04 14.77 -3.95
CA LYS A 40 11.65 15.92 -4.79
C LYS A 40 12.24 15.82 -6.20
N ASN A 41 13.54 15.53 -6.31
CA ASN A 41 14.23 15.48 -7.59
C ASN A 41 13.79 14.26 -8.42
N SER A 42 13.56 13.11 -7.76
CA SER A 42 13.02 11.92 -8.42
C SER A 42 11.62 12.20 -8.97
N ILE A 43 10.73 12.80 -8.17
CA ILE A 43 9.38 13.17 -8.63
C ILE A 43 9.43 14.18 -9.77
N ARG A 44 10.28 15.21 -9.67
CA ARG A 44 10.42 16.24 -10.73
C ARG A 44 10.80 15.67 -12.08
N LYS A 45 11.67 14.65 -12.12
CA LYS A 45 12.05 13.96 -13.36
C LYS A 45 10.86 13.26 -14.01
N GLU A 46 9.94 12.76 -13.19
CA GLU A 46 8.80 11.95 -13.61
C GLU A 46 7.48 12.73 -13.76
N LEU A 47 7.49 14.05 -13.56
CA LEU A 47 6.28 14.89 -13.69
C LEU A 47 5.51 14.67 -15.01
N PRO A 48 6.14 14.56 -16.19
CA PRO A 48 5.41 14.28 -17.43
C PRO A 48 4.56 13.00 -17.35
N THR A 49 5.13 11.92 -16.81
CA THR A 49 4.45 10.63 -16.64
C THR A 49 3.39 10.71 -15.53
N ILE A 50 3.66 11.38 -14.42
CA ILE A 50 2.69 11.62 -13.34
C ILE A 50 1.44 12.33 -13.88
N TYR A 51 1.61 13.38 -14.69
CA TYR A 51 0.49 14.08 -15.32
C TYR A 51 -0.24 13.23 -16.37
N GLN A 52 0.44 12.30 -17.04
CA GLN A 52 -0.24 11.31 -17.89
C GLN A 52 -1.08 10.32 -17.08
N LEU A 53 -0.58 9.85 -15.93
CA LEU A 53 -1.33 8.98 -15.02
C LEU A 53 -2.58 9.68 -14.47
N ARG A 54 -2.49 10.99 -14.17
CA ARG A 54 -3.65 11.83 -13.83
C ARG A 54 -4.69 11.85 -14.95
N LYS A 55 -4.26 12.09 -16.20
CA LYS A 55 -5.14 12.10 -17.38
C LYS A 55 -5.84 10.75 -17.61
N LYS A 56 -5.16 9.65 -17.26
CA LYS A 56 -5.70 8.28 -17.33
C LYS A 56 -6.60 7.92 -16.14
N GLY A 57 -6.76 8.80 -15.15
CA GLY A 57 -7.53 8.54 -13.93
C GLY A 57 -6.86 7.59 -12.93
N VAL A 58 -5.57 7.30 -13.11
CA VAL A 58 -4.79 6.45 -12.18
C VAL A 58 -4.42 7.22 -10.91
N LEU A 59 -4.10 8.50 -11.07
CA LEU A 59 -3.85 9.44 -9.96
C LEU A 59 -4.95 10.49 -9.90
N ASN A 60 -5.41 10.81 -8.69
CA ASN A 60 -6.37 11.88 -8.45
C ASN A 60 -5.68 13.19 -8.03
N GLN A 61 -6.42 14.31 -7.99
CA GLN A 61 -5.85 15.61 -7.65
C GLN A 61 -5.19 15.64 -6.25
N PRO A 62 -5.81 15.10 -5.18
CA PRO A 62 -5.14 15.03 -3.88
C PRO A 62 -3.78 14.33 -3.91
N GLN A 63 -3.66 13.23 -4.66
CA GLN A 63 -2.37 12.54 -4.83
C GLN A 63 -1.36 13.38 -5.60
N ILE A 64 -1.80 14.14 -6.61
CA ILE A 64 -0.93 15.09 -7.33
C ILE A 64 -0.45 16.19 -6.41
N ASP A 65 -1.31 16.73 -5.55
CA ASP A 65 -0.95 17.80 -4.61
C ASP A 65 0.09 17.33 -3.56
N LEU A 66 0.15 16.02 -3.28
CA LEU A 66 1.19 15.42 -2.44
C LEU A 66 2.52 15.22 -3.17
N LEU A 67 2.48 14.91 -4.48
CA LEU A 67 3.67 14.66 -5.30
C LEU A 67 4.31 15.97 -5.78
N ASP A 68 3.50 16.95 -6.19
CA ASP A 68 3.90 18.24 -6.72
C ASP A 68 3.23 19.38 -5.91
N PRO A 69 3.63 19.57 -4.64
CA PRO A 69 3.00 20.54 -3.77
C PRO A 69 3.33 21.98 -4.18
N LYS A 70 2.49 22.92 -3.73
CA LYS A 70 2.66 24.36 -3.98
C LYS A 70 4.01 24.90 -3.49
N GLU A 71 4.43 26.02 -4.07
CA GLU A 71 5.72 26.66 -3.76
C GLU A 71 5.99 26.79 -2.25
N GLY A 72 7.19 26.37 -1.84
CA GLY A 72 7.64 26.38 -0.45
C GLY A 72 7.40 25.07 0.32
N LEU A 73 6.66 24.11 -0.24
CA LEU A 73 6.50 22.78 0.33
C LEU A 73 7.33 21.73 -0.45
N GLU A 74 7.69 20.66 0.25
CA GLU A 74 8.42 19.52 -0.28
C GLU A 74 7.56 18.26 -0.17
N PRO A 75 7.57 17.37 -1.17
CA PRO A 75 6.92 16.08 -1.05
C PRO A 75 7.59 15.26 0.05
N SER A 76 6.79 14.57 0.85
CA SER A 76 7.27 13.68 1.91
C SER A 76 6.56 12.33 1.84
N SER A 77 7.33 11.24 1.77
CA SER A 77 6.79 9.87 1.76
C SER A 77 6.00 9.54 3.03
N THR A 78 6.18 10.29 4.12
CA THR A 78 5.37 10.16 5.34
C THR A 78 3.92 10.58 5.16
N GLN A 79 3.64 11.42 4.16
CA GLN A 79 2.28 11.87 3.83
C GLN A 79 1.59 10.99 2.78
N PHE A 80 2.31 10.04 2.19
CA PHE A 80 1.75 9.17 1.17
C PHE A 80 1.01 8.00 1.80
N ASP A 81 -0.20 7.74 1.30
CA ASP A 81 -0.90 6.51 1.59
C ASP A 81 -0.30 5.31 0.83
N VAL A 82 -0.70 4.11 1.23
CA VAL A 82 -0.22 2.87 0.59
C VAL A 82 -0.57 2.82 -0.90
N SER A 83 -1.73 3.34 -1.30
CA SER A 83 -2.19 3.29 -2.69
C SER A 83 -1.30 4.15 -3.59
N LEU A 84 -0.91 5.35 -3.13
CA LEU A 84 0.01 6.24 -3.82
C LEU A 84 1.42 5.64 -3.89
N MET A 85 1.95 5.10 -2.78
CA MET A 85 3.27 4.47 -2.78
C MET A 85 3.33 3.27 -3.74
N LEU A 86 2.31 2.40 -3.74
CA LEU A 86 2.23 1.27 -4.66
C LEU A 86 2.09 1.71 -6.13
N CYS A 87 1.31 2.76 -6.39
CA CYS A 87 1.19 3.33 -7.73
C CYS A 87 2.53 3.85 -8.24
N MET A 88 3.27 4.56 -7.39
CA MET A 88 4.58 5.09 -7.74
C MET A 88 5.58 3.97 -8.01
N LEU A 89 5.69 2.97 -7.12
CA LEU A 89 6.55 1.80 -7.32
C LEU A 89 6.26 1.10 -8.64
N ARG A 90 4.98 0.81 -8.92
CA ARG A 90 4.56 0.11 -10.15
C ARG A 90 4.92 0.86 -11.44
N ASN A 91 4.88 2.19 -11.44
CA ASN A 91 5.00 2.97 -12.68
C ASN A 91 6.40 3.53 -12.92
N PHE A 92 7.25 3.56 -11.90
CA PHE A 92 8.54 4.27 -11.94
C PHE A 92 9.73 3.40 -11.52
N THR A 93 9.50 2.14 -11.14
CA THR A 93 10.56 1.17 -10.82
C THR A 93 10.27 -0.16 -11.51
N ASP A 94 11.21 -1.09 -11.44
CA ASP A 94 11.05 -2.45 -11.98
C ASP A 94 10.20 -3.37 -11.06
N ILE A 95 9.65 -2.84 -9.96
CA ILE A 95 8.84 -3.61 -9.01
C ILE A 95 7.43 -3.79 -9.58
N CYS A 96 7.15 -4.99 -10.08
CA CYS A 96 5.85 -5.33 -10.64
C CYS A 96 4.83 -5.66 -9.54
N VAL A 97 4.04 -4.67 -9.11
CA VAL A 97 2.89 -4.92 -8.22
C VAL A 97 1.73 -5.49 -9.05
N TYR A 98 1.41 -6.76 -8.81
CA TYR A 98 0.42 -7.52 -9.57
C TYR A 98 -1.02 -7.04 -9.30
N ASP A 99 -1.89 -7.24 -10.29
CA ASP A 99 -3.35 -7.04 -10.13
C ASP A 99 -4.05 -8.31 -9.62
N LYS A 100 -3.39 -9.47 -9.69
CA LYS A 100 -3.89 -10.75 -9.19
C LYS A 100 -3.11 -11.16 -7.95
N THR A 101 -3.75 -11.96 -7.09
CA THR A 101 -3.11 -12.55 -5.91
C THR A 101 -1.91 -13.40 -6.34
N PRO A 102 -0.71 -13.15 -5.80
CA PRO A 102 0.47 -13.93 -6.11
C PRO A 102 0.35 -15.35 -5.57
N HIS A 103 1.19 -16.26 -6.08
CA HIS A 103 1.27 -17.61 -5.54
C HIS A 103 1.77 -17.58 -4.09
N GLN A 104 1.20 -18.39 -3.20
CA GLN A 104 1.49 -18.37 -1.76
C GLN A 104 3.00 -18.48 -1.45
N LYS A 105 3.74 -19.30 -2.20
CA LYS A 105 5.19 -19.52 -2.05
C LYS A 105 6.09 -18.42 -2.63
N ASP A 106 5.55 -17.40 -3.29
CA ASP A 106 6.35 -16.30 -3.84
C ASP A 106 6.67 -15.28 -2.74
N THR A 107 7.92 -15.25 -2.30
CA THR A 107 8.40 -14.38 -1.21
C THR A 107 9.10 -13.12 -1.74
N SER A 108 8.86 -12.75 -3.01
CA SER A 108 9.43 -11.52 -3.58
C SER A 108 8.77 -10.27 -3.01
N VAL A 109 9.50 -9.15 -3.00
CA VAL A 109 8.94 -7.84 -2.62
C VAL A 109 7.71 -7.48 -3.47
N ALA A 110 7.75 -7.81 -4.76
CA ALA A 110 6.62 -7.63 -5.67
C ALA A 110 5.38 -8.40 -5.22
N ALA A 111 5.54 -9.68 -4.83
CA ALA A 111 4.44 -10.48 -4.30
C ALA A 111 3.88 -9.91 -3.00
N ASP A 112 4.74 -9.47 -2.07
CA ASP A 112 4.30 -8.96 -0.78
C ASP A 112 3.50 -7.66 -0.90
N LEU A 113 3.98 -6.73 -1.72
CA LEU A 113 3.24 -5.52 -2.06
C LEU A 113 1.90 -5.83 -2.73
N SER A 114 1.85 -6.90 -3.55
CA SER A 114 0.63 -7.35 -4.21
C SER A 114 -0.39 -7.95 -3.23
N ARG A 115 0.06 -8.71 -2.22
CA ARG A 115 -0.80 -9.22 -1.14
C ARG A 115 -1.41 -8.08 -0.32
N ILE A 116 -0.59 -7.10 0.09
CA ILE A 116 -1.07 -5.91 0.81
C ILE A 116 -2.12 -5.16 -0.02
N LYS A 117 -1.85 -4.94 -1.31
CA LYS A 117 -2.79 -4.29 -2.23
C LYS A 117 -4.11 -5.04 -2.30
N HIS A 118 -4.06 -6.36 -2.50
CA HIS A 118 -5.23 -7.22 -2.63
C HIS A 118 -6.09 -7.18 -1.37
N TYR A 119 -5.51 -7.50 -0.21
CA TYR A 119 -6.27 -7.52 1.05
C TYR A 119 -6.80 -6.15 1.47
N ARG A 120 -6.04 -5.06 1.23
CA ARG A 120 -6.58 -3.70 1.45
C ARG A 120 -7.80 -3.41 0.58
N ASN A 121 -7.78 -3.82 -0.68
CA ASN A 121 -8.89 -3.61 -1.60
C ASN A 121 -10.11 -4.42 -1.16
N ASP A 122 -9.92 -5.68 -0.78
CA ASP A 122 -11.00 -6.55 -0.32
C ASP A 122 -11.62 -5.98 0.96
N PHE A 123 -10.81 -5.65 1.98
CA PHE A 123 -11.29 -5.09 3.24
C PHE A 123 -11.94 -3.70 3.10
N ALA A 124 -11.54 -2.91 2.10
CA ALA A 124 -12.22 -1.63 1.82
C ALA A 124 -13.63 -1.81 1.25
N HIS A 125 -13.94 -2.97 0.68
CA HIS A 125 -15.23 -3.30 0.08
C HIS A 125 -16.06 -4.29 0.91
N LEU A 126 -15.48 -4.88 1.96
CA LEU A 126 -16.20 -5.70 2.92
C LEU A 126 -17.20 -4.83 3.68
N ASN A 127 -18.47 -5.27 3.72
CA ASN A 127 -19.52 -4.70 4.55
C ASN A 127 -19.69 -5.47 5.87
N GLU A 128 -18.70 -6.27 6.24
CA GLU A 128 -18.69 -7.13 7.42
C GLU A 128 -17.75 -6.58 8.49
N SER A 129 -18.00 -6.93 9.75
CA SER A 129 -17.16 -6.57 10.89
C SER A 129 -16.62 -7.79 11.63
N THR A 130 -16.71 -8.96 11.00
CA THR A 130 -16.34 -10.27 11.54
C THR A 130 -15.45 -10.99 10.53
N LEU A 131 -14.54 -11.81 11.02
CA LEU A 131 -13.67 -12.65 10.19
C LEU A 131 -13.54 -14.03 10.82
N SER A 132 -13.89 -15.07 10.06
CA SER A 132 -13.74 -16.46 10.49
C SER A 132 -12.29 -16.78 10.86
N VAL A 133 -12.10 -17.79 11.70
CA VAL A 133 -10.76 -18.24 12.11
C VAL A 133 -9.96 -18.74 10.90
N GLU A 134 -10.61 -19.43 9.95
CA GLU A 134 -9.99 -19.92 8.73
C GLU A 134 -9.49 -18.77 7.84
N SER A 135 -10.34 -17.76 7.60
CA SER A 135 -9.96 -16.58 6.83
C SER A 135 -8.87 -15.77 7.52
N PHE A 136 -8.97 -15.60 8.84
CA PHE A 136 -7.94 -14.94 9.65
C PHE A 136 -6.59 -15.62 9.47
N ASN A 137 -6.50 -16.93 9.69
CA ASN A 137 -5.24 -17.67 9.61
C ASN A 137 -4.63 -17.58 8.20
N LEU A 138 -5.45 -17.69 7.15
CA LEU A 138 -4.98 -17.57 5.76
C LEU A 138 -4.37 -16.19 5.50
N ILE A 139 -5.09 -15.13 5.83
CA ILE A 139 -4.63 -13.75 5.58
C ILE A 139 -3.43 -13.40 6.45
N TRP A 140 -3.45 -13.83 7.72
CA TRP A 140 -2.36 -13.62 8.66
C TRP A 140 -1.07 -14.25 8.14
N THR A 141 -1.09 -15.55 7.82
CA THR A 141 0.07 -16.25 7.24
C THR A 141 0.57 -15.56 5.98
N ASP A 142 -0.33 -15.20 5.05
CA ASP A 142 0.04 -14.52 3.82
C ASP A 142 0.68 -13.14 4.02
N LEU A 143 0.36 -12.44 5.11
CA LEU A 143 0.94 -11.14 5.39
C LEU A 143 2.21 -11.26 6.26
N THR A 144 2.22 -12.10 7.29
CA THR A 144 3.26 -12.10 8.32
C THR A 144 4.41 -13.07 8.10
N GLU A 145 4.24 -14.12 7.30
CA GLU A 145 5.35 -15.03 6.98
C GLU A 145 6.22 -14.52 5.82
N ASN A 146 5.88 -13.36 5.27
CA ASN A 146 6.49 -12.75 4.11
C ASN A 146 7.32 -11.50 4.48
N PHE A 147 8.27 -11.10 3.62
CA PHE A 147 9.43 -10.24 3.92
C PHE A 147 9.11 -8.85 4.51
N LEU A 148 7.88 -8.36 4.37
CA LEU A 148 7.48 -7.02 4.78
C LEU A 148 6.93 -6.92 6.21
N PHE A 149 6.71 -8.03 6.92
CA PHE A 149 6.18 -8.04 8.30
C PHE A 149 6.95 -9.00 9.22
#